data_AF-A0A7X4AES6-F1
#
_entry.id   AF-A0A7X4AES6-F1
#
_cell.length_a   1.000
_cell.length_b   1.000
_cell.length_c   1.000
_cell.angle_alpha   90.00
_cell.angle_beta   90.00
_cell.angle_gamma   90.00
#
_symmetry.space_group_name_H-M   'P 1'
#
loop_
_entity.id
_entity.type
_entity.pdbx_description
1 polymer ?
#
loop_
_entity_poly.entity_id
_entity_poly.type
_entity_poly.pdbx_seq_one_letter_code
_entity_poly.pdbx_strand_id
1 'polypeptide(L)'
;MWERVSEIRDQVHRDGVRKGREQGLEQGRAQGRRAEGRALVGRLATRKFGAETAEQLSRVLEDIADPERLAEVADAIIDCDSDAELFARVEG
;
A
#
# COMPACT_ATOMS: atom_id res chain seq x y z
N MET A 1 -31.34 36.11 12.65
CA MET A 1 -31.28 35.29 11.41
C MET A 1 -29.84 35.18 10.90
N TRP A 2 -29.09 36.28 10.79
CA TRP A 2 -27.69 36.30 10.34
C TRP A 2 -26.69 35.56 11.24
N GLU A 3 -26.86 35.65 12.56
CA GLU A 3 -25.98 34.99 13.53
C GLU A 3 -25.99 33.46 13.39
N ARG A 4 -27.17 32.86 13.25
CA ARG A 4 -27.33 31.42 12.96
C ARG A 4 -26.65 30.98 11.66
N VAL A 5 -26.66 31.81 10.62
CA VAL A 5 -26.00 31.49 9.35
C VAL A 5 -24.48 31.51 9.48
N SER A 6 -23.94 32.43 10.28
CA SER A 6 -22.51 32.50 10.57
C SER A 6 -22.06 31.28 11.37
N GLU A 7 -22.78 30.92 12.43
CA GLU A 7 -22.48 29.75 13.25
C GLU A 7 -22.49 28.44 12.42
N ILE A 8 -23.47 28.28 11.54
CA ILE A 8 -23.54 27.12 10.64
C ILE A 8 -22.33 27.08 9.70
N ARG A 9 -21.94 28.23 9.12
CA ARG A 9 -20.76 28.31 8.23
C ARG A 9 -19.49 27.94 8.97
N ASP A 10 -19.29 28.46 10.18
CA ASP A 10 -18.11 28.19 10.98
C ASP A 10 -18.05 26.74 11.45
N GLN A 11 -19.21 26.13 11.73
CA GLN A 11 -19.32 24.71 12.05
C GLN A 11 -18.95 23.84 10.84
N VAL A 12 -19.52 24.13 9.67
CA VAL A 12 -19.22 23.39 8.42
C VAL A 12 -17.74 23.51 8.06
N HIS A 13 -17.16 24.71 8.19
CA HIS A 13 -15.73 24.91 7.94
C HIS A 13 -14.86 24.07 8.89
N ARG A 14 -15.14 24.12 10.19
CA ARG A 14 -14.41 23.32 11.20
C ARG A 14 -14.53 21.83 10.95
N ASP A 15 -15.73 21.35 10.61
CA ASP A 15 -15.96 19.94 10.32
C ASP A 15 -15.28 19.51 9.01
N GLY A 16 -15.26 20.37 7.99
CA GLY A 16 -14.52 20.14 6.75
C GLY A 16 -13.02 20.01 6.98
N VAL A 17 -12.43 20.91 7.76
CA VAL A 17 -11.00 20.85 8.14
C VAL A 17 -10.71 19.58 8.94
N ARG A 18 -11.57 19.22 9.90
CA ARG A 18 -11.41 17.99 10.69
C ARG A 18 -11.43 16.75 9.79
N LYS A 19 -12.46 16.61 8.96
CA LYS A 19 -12.62 15.48 8.03
C LYS A 19 -11.46 15.39 7.04
N GLY A 20 -11.04 16.50 6.46
CA GLY A 20 -9.90 16.52 5.53
C GLY A 20 -8.60 16.05 6.20
N ARG A 21 -8.36 16.47 7.45
CA ARG A 21 -7.20 16.01 8.22
C ARG A 21 -7.27 14.51 8.53
N GLU A 22 -8.43 14.01 8.93
CA GLU A 22 -8.64 12.58 9.22
C GLU A 22 -8.44 11.73 7.97
N GLN A 23 -9.05 12.12 6.84
CA GLN A 23 -8.88 11.44 5.54
C GLN A 23 -7.43 11.45 5.08
N GLY A 24 -6.73 12.60 5.19
CA GLY A 24 -5.32 12.70 4.82
C GLY A 24 -4.42 11.78 5.65
N LEU A 25 -4.67 11.69 6.97
CA LEU A 25 -3.94 10.77 7.85
C LEU A 25 -4.20 9.31 7.52
N GLU A 26 -5.45 8.95 7.20
CA GLU A 26 -5.79 7.58 6.81
C GLU A 26 -5.15 7.20 5.46
N GLN A 27 -5.27 8.06 4.46
CA GLN A 27 -4.65 7.87 3.15
C GLN A 27 -3.12 7.76 3.26
N GLY A 28 -2.49 8.65 4.04
CA GLY A 28 -1.05 8.62 4.27
C GLY A 28 -0.59 7.32 4.94
N ARG A 29 -1.33 6.82 5.94
CA ARG A 29 -1.06 5.52 6.57
C ARG A 29 -1.22 4.36 5.59
N ALA A 30 -2.26 4.38 4.76
CA ALA A 30 -2.49 3.34 3.75
C ALA A 30 -1.36 3.32 2.70
N GLN A 31 -0.96 4.50 2.20
CA GLN A 31 0.16 4.64 1.27
C GLN A 31 1.48 4.17 1.90
N GLY A 32 1.75 4.56 3.15
CA GLY A 32 2.94 4.12 3.89
C GLY A 32 3.01 2.60 4.03
N ARG A 33 1.92 1.95 4.46
CA ARG A 33 1.86 0.48 4.58
C ARG A 33 2.12 -0.24 3.24
N ARG A 34 1.58 0.29 2.13
CA ARG A 34 1.82 -0.26 0.79
C ARG A 34 3.28 -0.12 0.38
N ALA A 35 3.86 1.07 0.55
CA ALA A 35 5.26 1.32 0.22
C ALA A 35 6.21 0.43 1.04
N GLU A 36 5.96 0.30 2.35
CA GLU A 36 6.74 -0.57 3.23
C GLU A 36 6.59 -2.04 2.87
N GLY A 37 5.36 -2.50 2.56
CA GLY A 37 5.11 -3.87 2.11
C GLY A 37 5.89 -4.21 0.84
N ARG A 38 5.83 -3.34 -0.18
CA ARG A 38 6.60 -3.52 -1.43
C ARG A 38 8.10 -3.56 -1.19
N ALA A 39 8.61 -2.66 -0.34
CA ALA A 39 10.03 -2.64 0.01
C ALA A 39 10.47 -3.91 0.76
N LEU A 40 9.63 -4.45 1.65
CA LEU A 40 9.89 -5.71 2.34
C LEU A 40 9.93 -6.89 1.37
N VAL A 41 8.92 -7.03 0.51
CA VAL A 41 8.85 -8.08 -0.51
C VAL A 41 10.06 -8.01 -1.46
N GLY A 42 10.43 -6.82 -1.94
CA GLY A 42 11.62 -6.64 -2.78
C GLY A 42 12.92 -7.08 -2.10
N ARG A 43 13.09 -6.79 -0.80
CA ARG A 43 14.25 -7.27 -0.02
C ARG A 43 14.25 -8.80 0.14
N LEU A 44 13.10 -9.41 0.33
CA LEU A 44 12.97 -10.87 0.42
C LEU A 44 13.33 -11.53 -0.92
N ALA A 45 12.77 -11.04 -2.02
CA ALA A 45 13.07 -11.52 -3.36
C ALA A 45 14.56 -11.37 -3.69
N THR A 46 15.17 -10.23 -3.35
CA THR A 46 16.61 -10.01 -3.55
C THR A 46 17.45 -11.02 -2.78
N ARG A 47 17.07 -11.33 -1.54
CA ARG A 47 17.81 -12.28 -0.70
C ARG A 47 17.70 -13.73 -1.19
N LYS A 48 16.54 -14.14 -1.68
CA LYS A 48 16.29 -15.54 -2.07
C LYS A 48 16.66 -15.84 -3.52
N PHE A 49 16.25 -14.97 -4.44
CA PHE A 49 16.35 -15.20 -5.88
C PHE A 49 17.34 -14.26 -6.58
N GLY A 50 17.76 -13.18 -5.92
CA GLY A 50 18.73 -12.23 -6.46
C GLY A 50 18.10 -10.95 -7.01
N ALA A 51 18.96 -10.03 -7.45
CA ALA A 51 18.56 -8.67 -7.82
C ALA A 51 17.68 -8.61 -9.07
N GLU A 52 17.93 -9.47 -10.06
CA GLU A 52 17.16 -9.51 -11.31
C GLU A 52 15.69 -9.89 -11.06
N THR A 53 15.46 -10.99 -10.33
CA THR A 53 14.11 -11.41 -9.92
C THR A 53 13.41 -10.34 -9.10
N ALA A 54 14.13 -9.65 -8.20
CA ALA A 54 13.54 -8.59 -7.40
C ALA A 54 13.13 -7.36 -8.24
N GLU A 55 13.90 -7.02 -9.28
CA GLU A 55 13.56 -5.95 -10.21
C GLU A 55 12.35 -6.31 -11.08
N GLN A 56 12.25 -7.55 -11.53
CA GLN A 56 11.08 -8.02 -12.28
C GLN A 56 9.84 -8.03 -11.38
N LEU A 57 9.97 -8.56 -10.16
CA LEU A 57 8.87 -8.60 -9.19
C LEU A 57 8.41 -7.21 -8.80
N SER A 58 9.30 -6.22 -8.65
CA SER A 58 8.91 -4.86 -8.27
C SER A 58 7.90 -4.24 -9.25
N ARG A 59 8.03 -4.52 -10.55
CA ARG A 59 7.09 -4.07 -11.59
C ARG A 59 5.70 -4.67 -11.38
N VAL A 60 5.63 -5.95 -11.00
CA VAL A 60 4.36 -6.61 -10.68
C VAL A 60 3.74 -6.03 -9.40
N LEU A 61 4.57 -5.71 -8.39
CA LEU A 61 4.10 -5.16 -7.12
C LEU A 61 3.56 -3.73 -7.22
N GLU A 62 3.93 -2.95 -8.25
CA GLU A 62 3.44 -1.58 -8.46
C GLU A 62 1.91 -1.53 -8.57
N ASP A 63 1.32 -2.54 -9.23
CA ASP A 63 -0.12 -2.66 -9.44
C ASP A 63 -0.87 -3.25 -8.23
N ILE A 64 -0.14 -3.83 -7.26
CA ILE A 64 -0.75 -4.41 -6.07
C ILE A 64 -1.03 -3.32 -5.03
N ALA A 65 -2.29 -2.87 -4.95
CA ALA A 65 -2.75 -1.90 -3.95
C ALA A 65 -3.18 -2.54 -2.62
N ASP A 66 -3.45 -3.85 -2.61
CA ASP A 66 -3.93 -4.58 -1.45
C ASP A 66 -2.77 -5.08 -0.57
N PRO A 67 -2.69 -4.67 0.71
CA PRO A 67 -1.69 -5.17 1.64
C PRO A 67 -1.73 -6.69 1.85
N GLU A 68 -2.89 -7.33 1.78
CA GLU A 68 -2.98 -8.79 1.97
C GLU A 68 -2.33 -9.53 0.81
N ARG A 69 -2.56 -9.07 -0.43
CA ARG A 69 -1.85 -9.57 -1.61
C ARG A 69 -0.33 -9.38 -1.50
N LEU A 70 0.17 -8.28 -0.94
CA LEU A 70 1.60 -8.11 -0.70
C LEU A 70 2.15 -9.12 0.31
N ALA A 71 1.37 -9.47 1.34
CA ALA A 71 1.75 -10.49 2.30
C ALA A 71 1.77 -11.90 1.66
N GLU A 72 0.78 -12.23 0.83
CA GLU A 72 0.75 -13.48 0.09
C GLU A 72 1.98 -13.65 -0.84
N VAL A 73 2.43 -12.56 -1.48
CA VAL A 73 3.68 -12.60 -2.27
C VAL A 73 4.90 -12.85 -1.36
N ALA A 74 4.93 -12.27 -0.16
CA ALA A 74 6.01 -12.51 0.79
C ALA A 74 6.07 -13.98 1.21
N ASP A 75 4.92 -14.59 1.50
CA ASP A 75 4.81 -16.03 1.81
C ASP A 75 5.22 -16.87 0.60
N ALA A 76 4.78 -16.49 -0.60
CA ALA A 76 5.16 -17.19 -1.84
C ALA A 76 6.67 -17.17 -2.09
N ILE A 77 7.36 -16.06 -1.78
CA ILE A 77 8.82 -16.00 -1.84
C ILE A 77 9.42 -17.05 -0.91
N ILE A 78 8.91 -17.24 0.30
CA ILE A 78 9.46 -18.22 1.25
C ILE A 78 9.24 -19.65 0.79
N ASP A 79 8.07 -19.93 0.21
CA ASP A 79 7.63 -21.27 -0.15
C ASP A 79 8.18 -21.79 -1.49
N CYS A 80 8.37 -20.93 -2.50
CA CYS A 80 8.77 -21.37 -3.84
C CYS A 80 10.26 -21.73 -3.93
N ASP A 81 10.62 -22.78 -4.65
CA ASP A 81 12.02 -23.20 -4.81
C ASP A 81 12.75 -22.44 -5.92
N SER A 82 12.00 -21.81 -6.83
CA SER A 82 12.53 -21.05 -7.96
C SER A 82 11.76 -19.74 -8.19
N ASP A 83 12.40 -18.83 -8.91
CA ASP A 83 11.78 -17.60 -9.41
C ASP A 83 10.65 -17.88 -10.40
N ALA A 84 10.80 -18.89 -11.28
CA ALA A 84 9.74 -19.31 -12.19
C ALA A 84 8.46 -19.74 -11.48
N GLU A 85 8.59 -20.49 -10.38
CA GLU A 85 7.44 -20.92 -9.56
C GLU A 85 6.80 -19.72 -8.84
N LEU A 86 7.62 -18.78 -8.35
CA LEU A 86 7.13 -17.54 -7.76
C LEU A 86 6.27 -16.75 -8.75
N PHE A 87 6.78 -16.47 -9.96
CA PHE A 87 6.04 -15.69 -10.94
C PHE A 87 4.74 -16.37 -11.39
N ALA A 88 4.75 -17.70 -11.58
CA ALA A 88 3.54 -18.44 -11.88
C ALA A 88 2.44 -18.30 -10.81
N ARG A 89 2.83 -18.13 -9.53
CA ARG A 89 1.89 -17.91 -8.42
C ARG A 89 1.46 -16.46 -8.24
N VAL A 90 2.31 -15.50 -8.58
CA VAL A 90 1.99 -14.07 -8.45
C VAL A 90 1.14 -13.57 -9.62
N GLU A 91 1.35 -14.13 -10.81
CA GLU A 91 0.64 -13.76 -12.05
C GLU A 91 -0.65 -14.56 -12.29
N GLY A 92 -0.83 -15.69 -11.59
CA GLY A 92 -2.04 -16.52 -11.61
C GLY A 92 -3.13 -16.02 -10.68
#